data_AF-A0A1V1PFC2-F1
#
_entry.id   AF-A0A1V1PFC2-F1
#
_cell.length_a   1.000
_cell.length_b   1.000
_cell.length_c   1.000
_cell.angle_alpha   90.00
_cell.angle_beta   90.00
_cell.angle_gamma   90.00
#
_symmetry.space_group_name_H-M   'P 1'
#
loop_
_entity.id
_entity.type
_entity.pdbx_description
1 polymer ?
#
loop_
_entity_poly.entity_id
_entity_poly.type
_entity_poly.pdbx_seq_one_letter_code
_entity_poly.pdbx_strand_id
1 'polypeptide(L)'
;MLAEIITPNHRPQMTTVRPGTFQERPHDYVRKGKIIHHDYLTDLPKDRIRWIRSEREPQTEQNLEKASVVVCGGRGMQSKKNLKSFSSLRD
;
A
#
# COMPACT_ATOMS: atom_id res chain seq x y z
N MET A 1 1.75 20.00 -7.31
CA MET A 1 1.01 20.94 -6.46
C MET A 1 0.51 20.17 -5.25
N LEU A 2 0.70 20.69 -4.04
CA LEU A 2 0.15 20.13 -2.81
C LEU A 2 -1.13 20.90 -2.48
N ALA A 3 -2.16 20.20 -2.04
CA ALA A 3 -3.43 20.79 -1.64
C ALA A 3 -3.77 20.38 -0.21
N GLU A 4 -4.24 21.34 0.58
CA GLU A 4 -4.79 21.10 1.91
C GLU A 4 -6.32 21.11 1.80
N ILE A 5 -6.96 20.02 2.23
CA ILE A 5 -8.41 19.85 2.13
C ILE A 5 -8.96 19.61 3.53
N ILE A 6 -9.94 20.43 3.93
CA ILE A 6 -10.62 20.35 5.23
C ILE A 6 -12.11 20.07 5.05
N THR A 7 -12.71 19.30 5.97
CA THR A 7 -14.15 19.02 5.99
C THR A 7 -14.77 19.55 7.30
N PRO A 8 -15.12 20.84 7.36
CA PRO A 8 -15.49 21.49 8.63
C PRO A 8 -16.83 20.99 9.19
N ASN A 9 -17.82 20.76 8.32
CA ASN A 9 -19.21 20.60 8.71
C ASN A 9 -19.69 19.15 8.83
N HIS A 10 -18.87 18.17 8.41
CA HIS A 10 -19.26 16.76 8.43
C HIS A 10 -18.38 15.94 9.36
N ARG A 11 -18.97 14.90 9.95
CA ARG A 11 -18.30 13.95 10.85
C ARG A 11 -18.71 12.52 10.50
N PRO A 12 -17.81 11.55 10.70
CA PRO A 12 -16.39 11.71 11.07
C PRO A 12 -15.56 12.32 9.94
N GLN A 13 -14.43 12.96 10.29
CA GLN A 13 -13.44 13.36 9.27
C GLN A 13 -12.62 12.12 8.92
N MET A 14 -12.67 11.71 7.66
CA MET A 14 -12.02 10.50 7.17
C MET A 14 -11.09 10.83 6.00
N THR A 15 -9.94 10.18 5.96
CA THR A 15 -8.99 10.30 4.86
C THR A 15 -8.32 8.96 4.62
N THR A 16 -8.01 8.64 3.36
CA THR A 16 -7.16 7.50 3.00
C THR A 16 -5.72 7.97 2.90
N VAL A 17 -4.83 7.31 3.63
CA VAL A 17 -3.39 7.64 3.64
C VAL A 17 -2.62 6.64 2.78
N ARG A 18 -1.66 7.13 2.01
CA ARG A 18 -0.83 6.24 1.16
C ARG A 18 0.04 5.34 2.04
N PRO A 19 0.12 4.02 1.77
CA PRO A 19 1.03 3.12 2.48
C PRO A 19 2.48 3.64 2.46
N GLY A 20 3.17 3.53 3.61
CA GLY A 20 4.56 3.99 3.76
C GLY A 20 4.73 5.50 4.02
N THR A 21 3.65 6.28 4.09
CA THR A 21 3.74 7.73 4.39
C THR A 21 4.19 7.99 5.84
N PHE A 22 3.77 7.16 6.78
CA PHE A 22 4.08 7.31 8.21
C PHE A 22 5.05 6.23 8.67
N GLN A 23 5.93 6.60 9.59
CA GLN A 23 6.83 5.65 10.24
C GLN A 23 6.10 4.88 11.35
N GLU A 24 6.43 3.61 11.49
CA GLU A 24 5.95 2.79 12.61
C GLU A 24 6.53 3.30 13.92
N ARG A 25 5.70 3.34 14.98
CA ARG A 25 6.16 3.70 16.32
C ARG A 25 6.85 2.49 16.96
N PRO A 26 7.91 2.70 17.77
CA PRO A 26 8.51 1.62 18.56
C PRO A 26 7.46 0.88 19.40
N HIS A 27 7.62 -0.44 19.50
CA HIS A 27 6.71 -1.28 20.27
C HIS A 27 6.86 -1.03 21.76
N ASP A 28 5.74 -0.77 22.43
CA ASP A 28 5.66 -0.58 23.88
C ASP A 28 4.84 -1.72 24.49
N TYR A 29 5.53 -2.67 25.12
CA TYR A 29 4.93 -3.90 25.66
C TYR A 29 4.23 -3.72 27.01
N VAL A 30 4.38 -2.57 27.68
CA VAL A 30 3.68 -2.28 28.95
C VAL A 30 2.40 -1.48 28.74
N ARG A 31 2.14 -1.03 27.51
CA ARG A 31 0.95 -0.25 27.16
C ARG A 31 -0.33 -1.07 27.36
N LYS A 32 -1.33 -0.47 27.99
CA LYS A 32 -2.66 -1.06 28.20
C LYS A 32 -3.71 -0.35 27.36
N GLY A 33 -4.76 -1.06 26.99
CA GLY A 33 -5.92 -0.54 26.25
C GLY A 33 -7.22 -1.20 26.71
N LYS A 34 -8.35 -0.62 26.30
CA LYS A 34 -9.67 -1.19 26.55
C LYS A 34 -10.11 -2.01 25.33
N ILE A 35 -10.55 -3.25 25.55
CA ILE A 35 -11.23 -4.05 24.53
C ILE A 35 -12.72 -3.71 24.62
N ILE A 36 -13.31 -3.29 23.50
CA ILE A 36 -14.74 -2.98 23.39
C ILE A 36 -15.32 -3.93 22.35
N HIS A 37 -16.23 -4.80 22.77
CA HIS A 37 -16.99 -5.67 21.87
C HIS A 37 -18.21 -4.90 21.35
N HIS A 38 -18.36 -4.84 20.03
CA HIS A 38 -19.53 -4.26 19.38
C HIS A 38 -20.35 -5.39 18.75
N ASP A 39 -21.66 -5.34 18.95
CA ASP A 39 -22.57 -6.23 18.24
C ASP A 39 -22.58 -5.87 16.75
N TYR A 40 -22.72 -6.89 15.90
CA TYR A 40 -22.84 -6.69 14.46
C TYR A 40 -24.16 -5.98 14.12
N LEU A 41 -24.11 -5.14 13.09
CA LEU A 41 -25.32 -4.57 12.49
C LEU A 41 -26.18 -5.72 11.94
N THR A 42 -27.37 -5.91 12.51
CA THR A 42 -28.28 -7.00 12.16
C THR A 42 -29.04 -6.77 10.86
N ASP A 43 -29.11 -5.52 10.38
CA ASP A 43 -29.88 -5.11 9.19
C ASP A 43 -28.98 -4.61 8.05
N LEU A 44 -27.94 -5.39 7.72
CA LEU A 44 -27.08 -5.09 6.58
C LEU A 44 -27.75 -5.57 5.27
N PRO A 45 -27.70 -4.77 4.19
CA PRO A 45 -28.13 -5.22 2.88
C PRO A 45 -27.42 -6.52 2.49
N LYS A 46 -28.11 -7.41 1.79
CA LYS A 46 -27.50 -8.64 1.27
C LYS A 46 -26.30 -8.29 0.38
N ASP A 47 -25.26 -9.12 0.48
CA ASP A 47 -24.07 -8.99 -0.35
C ASP A 47 -24.45 -8.98 -1.82
N ARG A 48 -24.06 -7.91 -2.51
CA ARG A 48 -24.21 -7.78 -3.97
C ARG A 48 -23.06 -8.40 -4.73
N ILE A 49 -22.08 -8.97 -4.02
CA ILE A 49 -20.85 -9.53 -4.57
C ILE A 49 -20.81 -11.01 -4.21
N ARG A 50 -20.54 -11.86 -5.20
CA ARG A 50 -20.27 -13.29 -4.99
C ARG A 50 -18.78 -13.53 -5.14
N TRP A 51 -18.13 -13.97 -4.06
CA TRP A 51 -16.75 -14.41 -4.10
C TRP A 51 -16.65 -15.76 -4.82
N ILE A 52 -15.85 -15.84 -5.87
CA ILE A 52 -15.75 -17.04 -6.73
C ILE A 52 -14.46 -17.80 -6.43
N ARG A 53 -13.33 -17.11 -6.37
CA ARG A 53 -12.00 -17.70 -6.15
C ARG A 53 -11.02 -16.65 -5.66
N SER A 54 -10.02 -17.07 -4.89
CA SER A 54 -8.82 -16.29 -4.59
C SER A 54 -7.61 -17.15 -4.86
N GLU A 55 -6.65 -16.60 -5.60
CA GLU A 55 -5.40 -17.27 -5.95
C GLU A 55 -4.25 -16.32 -5.61
N ARG A 56 -3.15 -16.89 -5.11
CA ARG A 56 -1.92 -16.14 -4.90
C ARG A 56 -1.15 -16.11 -6.22
N GLU A 57 -1.15 -14.97 -6.88
CA GLU A 57 -0.34 -14.77 -8.07
C GLU A 57 1.14 -14.64 -7.66
N PRO A 58 2.05 -15.49 -8.17
CA PRO A 58 3.48 -15.30 -7.95
C PRO A 58 3.90 -13.98 -8.60
N GLN A 59 4.73 -13.21 -7.89
CA GLN A 59 5.19 -11.89 -8.30
C GLN A 59 6.11 -12.01 -9.53
N THR A 60 5.51 -12.17 -10.71
CA THR A 60 6.23 -12.48 -11.96
C THR A 60 6.80 -11.21 -12.58
N GLU A 61 6.17 -10.06 -12.32
CA GLU A 61 6.64 -8.74 -12.77
C GLU A 61 6.40 -7.71 -11.66
N GLN A 62 7.46 -7.01 -11.24
CA GLN A 62 7.28 -5.84 -10.38
C GLN A 62 6.63 -4.75 -11.22
N ASN A 63 5.36 -4.45 -10.95
CA ASN A 63 4.72 -3.27 -11.51
C ASN A 63 5.55 -2.04 -11.11
N LEU A 64 6.04 -1.30 -12.10
CA LEU A 64 6.88 -0.12 -11.92
C LEU A 64 6.27 0.90 -10.95
N GLU A 65 4.94 1.05 -10.99
CA GLU A 65 4.20 1.97 -10.12
C GLU A 65 4.20 1.55 -8.64
N LYS A 66 4.43 0.26 -8.37
CA LYS A 66 4.45 -0.33 -7.03
C LYS A 66 5.86 -0.68 -6.56
N ALA A 67 6.88 -0.45 -7.39
CA ALA A 67 8.26 -0.74 -7.04
C ALA A 67 8.76 0.21 -5.94
N SER A 68 9.44 -0.34 -4.93
CA SER A 68 10.10 0.45 -3.88
C SER A 68 11.35 1.15 -4.40
N VAL A 69 12.07 0.50 -5.32
CA VAL A 69 13.29 0.99 -5.96
C VAL A 69 13.17 0.76 -7.46
N VAL A 70 13.52 1.76 -8.25
CA VAL A 70 13.57 1.68 -9.71
C VAL A 70 14.99 1.97 -10.17
N VAL A 71 15.60 0.99 -10.84
CA VAL A 71 16.92 1.15 -11.48
C VAL A 71 16.70 1.51 -12.96
N CYS A 72 17.04 2.74 -13.33
CA CYS A 72 16.85 3.25 -14.69
C CYS A 72 18.13 3.16 -15.54
N GLY A 73 18.01 2.72 -16.79
CA GLY A 73 19.11 2.72 -17.77
C GLY A 73 18.71 3.44 -19.06
N GLY A 74 19.55 4.37 -19.54
CA GLY A 74 19.27 5.21 -20.72
C GLY A 74 20.35 5.11 -21.82
N ARG A 75 20.34 6.06 -22.76
CA ARG A 75 21.28 6.11 -23.91
C ARG A 75 22.76 6.00 -23.52
N GLY A 76 23.13 6.52 -22.36
CA GLY A 76 24.50 6.47 -21.83
C GLY A 76 25.03 5.05 -21.56
N MET A 77 24.17 4.02 -21.57
CA MET A 77 24.59 2.63 -21.40
C MET A 77 25.31 2.06 -22.62
N GLN A 78 25.16 2.68 -23.81
CA GLN A 78 25.83 2.37 -25.09
C GLN A 78 25.65 0.94 -25.63
N SER A 79 25.33 -0.06 -24.81
CA SER A 79 25.14 -1.45 -25.20
C SER A 79 24.19 -2.20 -24.25
N LYS A 80 23.51 -3.23 -24.77
CA LYS A 80 22.66 -4.13 -23.96
C LYS A 80 23.43 -4.90 -22.90
N LYS A 81 24.73 -5.13 -23.09
CA LYS A 81 25.59 -5.85 -22.14
C LYS A 81 25.78 -5.05 -20.85
N ASN A 82 25.93 -3.73 -20.97
CA ASN A 82 26.08 -2.83 -19.84
C ASN A 82 24.77 -2.75 -19.02
N LEU A 83 23.61 -2.74 -19.68
CA LEU A 83 22.31 -2.78 -19.01
C LEU A 83 22.13 -4.07 -18.17
N LYS A 84 22.62 -5.22 -18.65
CA LYS A 84 22.57 -6.48 -17.90
C LYS A 84 23.43 -6.45 -16.63
N SER A 85 24.50 -5.66 -16.59
CA SER A 85 25.34 -5.54 -15.38
C SER A 85 24.56 -5.02 -14.16
N PHE A 86 23.56 -4.18 -14.40
CA PHE A 86 22.70 -3.60 -13.36
C PHE A 86 21.63 -4.56 -12.84
N SER A 87 21.47 -5.76 -13.42
CA SER A 87 20.51 -6.75 -12.90
C SER A 87 20.87 -7.24 -11.49
N SER A 88 22.13 -7.11 -11.09
CA SER A 88 22.63 -7.42 -9.74
C SER A 88 22.16 -6.46 -8.66
N LEU A 89 21.66 -5.27 -9.03
CA LEU A 89 21.13 -4.26 -8.10
C LEU A 89 19.61 -4.39 -7.89
N ARG A 90 19.00 -5.42 -8.49
CA ARG A 90 17.54 -5.66 -8.44
C ARG A 90 17.11 -6.45 -7.20
N ASP A 91 18.06 -7.12 -6.53
CA ASP A 91 17.82 -7.89 -5.30
C ASP A 91 17.69 -6.96 -4.08
#